data_AF-A0A9E1NMT5-F1
#
_entry.id   AF-A0A9E1NMT5-F1
#
_cell.length_a   1.000
_cell.length_b   1.000
_cell.length_c   1.000
_cell.angle_alpha   90.00
_cell.angle_beta   90.00
_cell.angle_gamma   90.00
#
_symmetry.space_group_name_H-M   'P 1'
#
loop_
_entity.id
_entity.type
_entity.pdbx_description
1 polymer ?
#
loop_
_entity_poly.entity_id
_entity_poly.type
_entity_poly.pdbx_seq_one_letter_code
_entity_poly.pdbx_strand_id
1 'polypeptide(L)'
;MTMVQMEINEEEMKKETTISEYLPELGDEEKRAAVCNKIKVYILNNMDLLNGQHWFDGGTGLTLQRVDRMTLRVVSAWGDLPVYNTLAKIILCCKELGIEVQMEPYTVIIPYDPEERAEAPPVQEPGLEVA
;
A
#
# COMPACT_ATOMS: atom_id res chain seq x y z
N MET A 1 24.67 24.50 -38.56
CA MET A 1 24.26 24.34 -37.15
C MET A 1 23.26 23.20 -37.14
N THR A 2 23.72 22.01 -36.79
CA THR A 2 22.98 20.75 -36.99
C THR A 2 21.95 20.62 -35.87
N MET A 3 20.67 20.61 -36.21
CA MET A 3 19.60 20.28 -35.27
C MET A 3 19.73 18.80 -34.94
N VAL A 4 20.16 18.48 -33.72
CA VAL A 4 20.07 17.13 -33.18
C VAL A 4 18.60 16.88 -32.88
N GLN A 5 17.92 16.12 -33.73
CA GLN A 5 16.65 15.51 -33.40
C GLN A 5 16.89 14.54 -32.24
N MET A 6 16.48 14.94 -31.04
CA MET A 6 16.18 13.98 -29.98
C MET A 6 14.90 13.27 -30.41
N GLU A 7 15.06 12.17 -31.14
CA GLU A 7 14.05 11.12 -31.21
C GLU A 7 13.93 10.56 -29.79
N ILE A 8 13.02 11.15 -29.00
CA ILE A 8 12.53 10.50 -27.81
C ILE A 8 11.78 9.28 -28.34
N ASN A 9 12.38 8.12 -28.15
CA ASN A 9 11.79 6.84 -28.49
C ASN A 9 10.49 6.69 -27.67
N GLU A 10 9.35 7.07 -28.25
CA GLU A 10 8.02 7.04 -27.60
C GLU A 10 7.58 5.60 -27.25
N GLU A 11 8.32 4.58 -27.68
CA GLU A 11 8.02 3.15 -27.47
C GLU A 11 8.23 2.62 -26.03
N GLU A 12 8.74 3.42 -25.09
CA GLU A 12 8.68 3.08 -23.66
C GLU A 12 7.93 4.13 -22.82
N MET A 13 6.78 4.62 -23.32
CA MET A 13 5.69 4.90 -22.39
C MET A 13 5.34 3.57 -21.72
N LYS A 14 6.06 3.24 -20.62
CA LYS A 14 5.68 2.18 -19.68
C LYS A 14 4.18 2.28 -19.53
N LYS A 15 3.44 1.26 -20.00
CA LYS A 15 2.03 1.10 -19.63
C LYS A 15 1.98 1.38 -18.13
N GLU A 16 1.25 2.42 -17.74
CA GLU A 16 0.94 2.66 -16.34
C GLU A 16 0.10 1.46 -15.90
N THR A 17 0.76 0.41 -15.44
CA THR A 17 0.07 -0.79 -14.99
C THR A 17 -0.70 -0.43 -13.75
N THR A 18 -2.01 -0.68 -13.76
CA THR A 18 -2.88 -0.33 -12.65
C THR A 18 -2.75 -1.36 -11.54
N ILE A 19 -2.86 -0.95 -10.27
CA ILE A 19 -2.80 -1.91 -9.16
C ILE A 19 -3.93 -2.91 -9.21
N SER A 20 -5.08 -2.52 -9.77
CA SER A 20 -6.22 -3.41 -9.98
C SER A 20 -5.90 -4.64 -10.84
N GLU A 21 -4.96 -4.54 -11.77
CA GLU A 21 -4.55 -5.67 -12.62
C GLU A 21 -3.76 -6.74 -11.85
N TYR A 22 -3.21 -6.39 -10.68
CA TYR A 22 -2.44 -7.30 -9.83
C TYR A 22 -3.26 -7.93 -8.71
N LEU A 23 -4.50 -7.50 -8.49
CA LEU A 23 -5.34 -8.03 -7.42
C LEU A 23 -5.78 -9.46 -7.75
N PRO A 24 -5.42 -10.45 -6.92
CA PRO A 24 -5.83 -11.83 -7.13
C PRO A 24 -7.32 -12.02 -6.76
N GLU A 25 -7.94 -13.01 -7.39
CA GLU A 25 -9.24 -13.52 -6.92
C GLU A 25 -9.07 -14.28 -5.61
N LEU A 26 -9.83 -13.90 -4.59
CA LEU A 26 -9.77 -14.56 -3.28
C LEU A 26 -10.56 -15.88 -3.28
N GLY A 27 -9.94 -16.95 -2.77
CA GLY A 27 -10.62 -18.20 -2.47
C GLY A 27 -11.57 -18.09 -1.27
N ASP A 28 -12.38 -19.12 -1.01
CA ASP A 28 -13.39 -19.09 0.06
C ASP A 28 -12.78 -18.99 1.47
N GLU A 29 -11.63 -19.62 1.72
CA GLU A 29 -10.91 -19.47 2.98
C GLU A 29 -10.43 -18.03 3.18
N GLU A 30 -9.91 -17.42 2.12
CA GLU A 30 -9.39 -16.06 2.17
C GLU A 30 -10.49 -15.02 2.29
N LYS A 31 -11.64 -15.24 1.64
CA LYS A 31 -12.85 -14.43 1.84
C LYS A 31 -13.32 -14.50 3.30
N ARG A 32 -13.34 -15.69 3.91
CA ARG A 32 -13.67 -15.86 5.33
C ARG A 32 -12.67 -15.16 6.24
N ALA A 33 -11.37 -15.26 5.92
CA ALA A 33 -10.33 -14.57 6.65
C ALA A 33 -10.45 -13.03 6.52
N ALA A 34 -10.73 -12.52 5.32
CA ALA A 34 -10.91 -11.09 5.03
C ALA A 34 -11.97 -10.44 5.92
N VAL A 35 -13.06 -11.15 6.18
CA VAL A 35 -14.21 -10.63 6.94
C VAL A 35 -14.18 -10.99 8.43
N CYS A 36 -13.09 -11.56 8.93
CA CYS A 36 -12.96 -11.90 10.34
C CYS A 36 -12.85 -10.65 11.22
N ASN A 37 -13.23 -10.77 12.49
CA ASN A 37 -13.24 -9.65 13.43
C ASN A 37 -11.88 -8.97 13.57
N LYS A 38 -10.77 -9.72 13.45
CA LYS A 38 -9.41 -9.16 13.54
C LYS A 38 -9.16 -8.10 12.47
N ILE A 39 -9.49 -8.37 11.21
CA ILE A 39 -9.28 -7.43 10.11
C ILE A 39 -10.28 -6.28 10.19
N LYS A 40 -11.53 -6.55 10.55
CA LYS A 40 -12.55 -5.49 10.75
C LYS A 40 -12.11 -4.48 11.82
N VAL A 41 -11.70 -4.96 12.99
CA VAL A 41 -11.21 -4.09 14.08
C VAL A 41 -9.97 -3.32 13.65
N TYR A 42 -9.05 -3.96 12.94
CA TYR A 42 -7.87 -3.27 12.40
C TYR A 42 -8.27 -2.09 11.49
N ILE A 43 -9.17 -2.30 10.53
CA ILE A 43 -9.62 -1.23 9.62
C ILE A 43 -10.35 -0.14 10.40
N LEU A 44 -11.30 -0.50 11.26
CA LEU A 44 -12.08 0.48 12.03
C LEU A 44 -11.22 1.34 12.94
N ASN A 45 -10.25 0.76 13.65
CA ASN A 45 -9.34 1.51 14.51
C ASN A 45 -8.51 2.54 13.72
N ASN A 46 -8.06 2.20 12.51
CA ASN A 46 -7.34 3.15 11.66
C ASN A 46 -8.29 4.17 11.00
N MET A 47 -9.57 3.83 10.82
CA MET A 47 -10.59 4.79 10.39
C MET A 47 -11.00 5.78 11.49
N ASP A 48 -10.49 5.66 12.72
CA ASP A 48 -10.61 6.68 13.78
C ASP A 48 -9.52 7.78 13.71
N LEU A 49 -8.53 7.65 12.83
CA LEU A 49 -7.48 8.65 12.60
C LEU A 49 -8.03 9.98 12.05
N LEU A 50 -7.25 11.05 11.96
CA LEU A 50 -7.73 12.30 11.35
C LEU A 50 -7.91 12.16 9.83
N ASN A 51 -8.85 12.91 9.25
CA ASN A 51 -8.98 12.98 7.79
C ASN A 51 -7.65 13.47 7.17
N GLY A 52 -7.21 12.81 6.11
CA GLY A 52 -5.92 13.04 5.46
C GLY A 52 -4.73 12.33 6.12
N GLN A 53 -4.89 11.77 7.32
CA GLN A 53 -3.82 11.02 7.99
C GLN A 53 -3.60 9.69 7.28
N HIS A 54 -2.32 9.37 7.04
CA HIS A 54 -1.89 8.08 6.52
C HIS A 54 -1.21 7.27 7.61
N TRP A 55 -1.20 5.95 7.43
CA TRP A 55 -0.39 5.04 8.20
C TRP A 55 0.29 4.06 7.26
N PHE A 56 1.52 3.70 7.62
CA PHE A 56 2.27 2.65 6.96
C PHE A 56 2.16 1.37 7.79
N ASP A 57 1.69 0.31 7.16
CA ASP A 57 1.71 -1.01 7.75
C ASP A 57 2.89 -1.80 7.19
N GLY A 58 4.03 -1.69 7.89
CA GLY A 58 5.27 -2.38 7.52
C GLY A 58 5.18 -3.91 7.55
N GLY A 59 4.13 -4.48 8.14
CA GLY A 59 3.83 -5.91 8.06
C GLY A 59 3.14 -6.31 6.76
N THR A 60 2.48 -5.36 6.08
CA THR A 60 1.70 -5.62 4.85
C THR A 60 2.28 -4.98 3.60
N GLY A 61 3.22 -4.04 3.72
CA GLY A 61 3.78 -3.32 2.57
C GLY A 61 2.82 -2.30 1.95
N LEU A 62 1.80 -1.88 2.71
CA LEU A 62 0.77 -0.93 2.28
C LEU A 62 0.89 0.39 3.05
N THR A 63 0.74 1.49 2.32
CA THR A 63 0.43 2.80 2.91
C THR A 63 -1.01 3.13 2.61
N LEU A 64 -1.79 3.34 3.67
CA LEU A 64 -3.21 3.64 3.59
C LEU A 64 -3.47 5.02 4.18
N GLN A 65 -4.45 5.72 3.64
CA GLN A 65 -4.84 7.06 4.06
C GLN A 65 -6.35 7.10 4.32
N ARG A 66 -6.74 7.59 5.50
CA ARG A 66 -8.12 7.95 5.75
C ARG A 66 -8.45 9.22 4.98
N VAL A 67 -9.36 9.17 4.03
CA VAL A 67 -9.82 10.36 3.30
C VAL A 67 -10.91 11.07 4.12
N ASP A 68 -11.92 10.31 4.53
CA ASP A 68 -13.01 10.76 5.40
C ASP A 68 -13.52 9.60 6.28
N ARG A 69 -14.77 9.66 6.76
CA ARG A 69 -15.34 8.61 7.65
C ARG A 69 -15.63 7.30 6.95
N MET A 70 -15.88 7.32 5.64
CA MET A 70 -16.30 6.16 4.85
C MET A 70 -15.42 5.92 3.63
N THR A 71 -14.32 6.66 3.49
CA THR A 71 -13.40 6.50 2.36
C THR A 71 -11.97 6.26 2.83
N LEU A 72 -11.42 5.15 2.37
CA LEU A 72 -10.04 4.73 2.53
C LEU A 72 -9.32 4.85 1.19
N ARG A 73 -8.10 5.39 1.19
CA ARG A 73 -7.25 5.47 -0.01
C ARG A 73 -6.00 4.63 0.16
N VAL A 74 -5.68 3.87 -0.87
CA VAL A 74 -4.38 3.21 -1.01
C VAL A 74 -3.42 4.21 -1.65
N VAL A 75 -2.36 4.57 -0.91
CA VAL A 75 -1.35 5.54 -1.37
C VAL A 75 -0.19 4.83 -2.04
N SER A 76 0.25 3.71 -1.46
CA SER A 76 1.30 2.89 -2.05
C SER A 76 1.15 1.43 -1.69
N ALA A 77 1.65 0.57 -2.55
CA ALA A 77 1.80 -0.86 -2.30
C ALA A 77 3.15 -1.33 -2.81
N TRP A 78 3.83 -2.20 -2.05
CA TRP A 78 4.97 -2.92 -2.59
C TRP A 78 4.53 -3.88 -3.70
N GLY A 79 5.35 -3.97 -4.74
CA GLY A 79 5.09 -4.76 -5.93
C GLY A 79 5.32 -6.25 -5.72
N ASP A 80 4.60 -6.86 -4.78
CA ASP A 80 4.77 -8.26 -4.38
C ASP A 80 3.41 -8.96 -4.17
N LEU A 81 3.33 -10.25 -4.53
CA LEU A 81 2.07 -10.99 -4.57
C LEU A 81 1.37 -11.13 -3.19
N PRO A 82 2.09 -11.42 -2.08
CA PRO A 82 1.56 -11.32 -0.72
C PRO A 82 0.91 -9.97 -0.38
N VAL A 83 1.46 -8.88 -0.88
CA VAL A 83 0.93 -7.52 -0.65
C VAL A 83 -0.40 -7.34 -1.40
N TYR A 84 -0.46 -7.76 -2.67
CA TYR A 84 -1.70 -7.74 -3.44
C TYR A 84 -2.80 -8.64 -2.86
N ASN A 85 -2.45 -9.83 -2.35
CA ASN A 85 -3.38 -10.68 -1.62
C ASN A 85 -3.93 -10.01 -0.35
N THR A 86 -3.06 -9.32 0.39
CA THR A 86 -3.46 -8.58 1.59
C THR A 86 -4.39 -7.42 1.23
N LEU A 87 -4.05 -6.67 0.17
CA LEU A 87 -4.88 -5.59 -0.34
C LEU A 87 -6.26 -6.09 -0.79
N ALA A 88 -6.34 -7.20 -1.52
CA ALA A 88 -7.62 -7.80 -1.91
C ALA A 88 -8.50 -8.16 -0.68
N LYS A 89 -7.89 -8.67 0.40
CA LYS A 89 -8.60 -8.95 1.67
C LYS A 89 -9.10 -7.67 2.34
N ILE A 90 -8.29 -6.61 2.35
CA ILE A 90 -8.67 -5.30 2.88
C ILE A 90 -9.83 -4.71 2.09
N ILE A 91 -9.80 -4.76 0.76
CA ILE A 91 -10.88 -4.27 -0.12
C ILE A 91 -12.18 -4.99 0.18
N LEU A 92 -12.14 -6.32 0.29
CA LEU A 92 -13.33 -7.11 0.63
C LEU A 92 -13.86 -6.75 2.04
N CYS A 93 -12.98 -6.60 3.02
CA CYS A 93 -13.36 -6.18 4.37
C CYS A 93 -14.01 -4.78 4.38
N CYS A 94 -13.42 -3.82 3.67
CA CYS A 94 -13.95 -2.46 3.56
C CYS A 94 -15.33 -2.45 2.90
N LYS A 95 -15.52 -3.24 1.84
CA LYS A 95 -16.81 -3.42 1.19
C LYS A 95 -17.89 -3.89 2.18
N GLU A 96 -17.58 -4.85 3.03
CA GLU A 96 -18.50 -5.35 4.07
C GLU A 96 -18.78 -4.32 5.17
N LEU A 97 -17.82 -3.43 5.44
CA LEU A 97 -17.97 -2.33 6.40
C LEU A 97 -18.65 -1.09 5.80
N GLY A 98 -18.96 -1.08 4.49
CA GLY A 98 -19.50 0.08 3.79
C GLY A 98 -18.48 1.20 3.56
N ILE A 99 -17.18 0.87 3.56
CA ILE A 99 -16.08 1.80 3.31
C ILE A 99 -15.68 1.70 1.84
N GLU A 100 -15.69 2.83 1.14
CA GLU A 100 -15.16 2.98 -0.22
C GLU A 100 -13.62 2.90 -0.19
N VAL A 101 -13.04 2.16 -1.14
CA VAL A 101 -11.58 2.09 -1.32
C VAL A 101 -11.19 2.76 -2.63
N GLN A 102 -10.35 3.79 -2.53
CA GLN A 102 -9.76 4.50 -3.66
C GLN A 102 -8.36 3.96 -3.93
N MET A 103 -8.12 3.51 -5.16
CA MET A 103 -6.82 2.98 -5.60
C MET A 103 -6.26 3.83 -6.74
N GLU A 104 -6.90 3.78 -7.91
CA GLU A 104 -6.50 4.58 -9.07
C GLU A 104 -7.08 6.00 -9.01
N PRO A 105 -6.35 7.04 -9.44
CA PRO A 105 -4.96 7.07 -9.91
C PRO A 105 -3.93 7.33 -8.78
N TYR A 106 -4.30 7.01 -7.54
CA TYR A 106 -3.57 7.46 -6.34
C TYR A 106 -2.46 6.51 -5.89
N THR A 107 -2.51 5.25 -6.34
CA THR A 107 -1.63 4.21 -5.81
C THR A 107 -0.31 4.16 -6.55
N VAL A 108 0.78 4.34 -5.83
CA VAL A 108 2.13 4.10 -6.34
C VAL A 108 2.53 2.66 -6.05
N ILE A 109 2.84 1.89 -7.09
CA ILE A 109 3.44 0.56 -6.96
C ILE A 109 4.95 0.76 -6.77
N ILE A 110 5.45 0.42 -5.57
CA ILE A 110 6.87 0.50 -5.23
C ILE A 110 7.51 -0.84 -5.57
N PRO A 111 8.48 -0.91 -6.50
CA PRO A 111 9.19 -2.16 -6.77
C PRO A 111 9.76 -2.76 -5.49
N TYR A 112 9.61 -4.07 -5.32
CA TYR A 112 10.17 -4.75 -4.16
C TYR A 112 11.68 -4.94 -4.35
N ASP A 113 12.50 -4.21 -3.60
CA ASP A 113 13.94 -4.42 -3.51
C ASP A 113 14.30 -5.05 -2.14
N PRO A 114 14.85 -6.27 -2.10
CA PRO A 114 15.14 -6.95 -0.85
C PRO A 114 16.31 -6.33 -0.07
N GLU A 115 17.19 -5.54 -0.70
CA GLU A 115 18.36 -4.94 -0.03
C GLU A 115 17.98 -3.66 0.74
N GLU A 116 17.03 -2.87 0.23
CA GLU A 116 16.54 -1.64 0.89
C GLU A 116 15.89 -1.90 2.27
N ARG A 117 15.41 -3.12 2.53
CA ARG A 117 14.77 -3.49 3.81
C ARG A 117 15.77 -3.78 4.93
N ALA A 118 17.06 -3.97 4.60
CA ALA A 118 18.09 -4.34 5.57
C ALA A 118 18.60 -3.18 6.44
N GLU A 119 18.29 -1.93 6.09
CA GLU A 119 18.76 -0.76 6.81
C GLU A 119 17.73 -0.24 7.83
N ALA A 120 17.55 -1.00 8.91
CA ALA A 120 17.24 -0.33 10.17
C ALA A 120 18.54 0.38 10.61
N PRO A 121 18.58 1.71 10.80
CA PRO A 121 19.75 2.35 11.34
C PRO A 121 20.07 1.69 12.70
N PRO A 122 21.35 1.37 12.99
CA PRO A 122 21.69 0.82 14.29
C PRO A 122 21.18 1.77 15.37
N VAL A 123 20.41 1.23 16.30
CA VAL A 123 20.02 1.94 17.52
C VAL A 123 21.30 2.41 18.17
N GLN A 124 21.61 3.71 18.09
CA GLN A 124 22.66 4.30 18.91
C GLN A 124 22.14 4.23 20.35
N GLU A 125 22.63 3.27 21.12
CA GLU A 125 22.44 3.26 22.57
C GLU A 125 22.95 4.61 23.11
N PRO A 126 22.12 5.41 23.80
CA PRO A 126 22.57 6.68 24.32
C PRO A 126 23.74 6.44 25.28
N GLY A 127 24.88 7.05 24.96
CA GLY A 127 26.12 6.93 25.71
C GLY A 127 25.87 7.15 27.20
N LEU A 128 26.17 6.11 27.98
CA LEU A 128 26.24 6.15 29.43
C LEU A 128 27.41 7.07 29.81
N GLU A 129 27.15 8.37 29.95
CA GLU A 129 28.14 9.27 30.54
C GLU A 129 28.25 8.96 32.03
N VAL A 130 29.39 8.37 32.40
CA VAL A 130 29.88 8.19 33.77
C VAL A 130 30.12 9.57 34.40
N ALA A 131 29.42 9.84 35.50
CA ALA A 131 29.71 10.92 36.44
C ALA A 131 30.15 10.33 37.79
#